data_AF-K1TZF9-F1
#
_entry.id   AF-K1TZF9-F1
#
_cell.length_a   1.000
_cell.length_b   1.000
_cell.length_c   1.000
_cell.angle_alpha   90.00
_cell.angle_beta   90.00
_cell.angle_gamma   90.00
#
_symmetry.space_group_name_H-M   'P 1'
#
loop_
_entity.id
_entity.type
_entity.pdbx_description
1 polymer ?
#
loop_
_entity_poly.entity_id
_entity_poly.type
_entity_poly.pdbx_seq_one_letter_code
_entity_poly.pdbx_strand_id
1 'polypeptide(L)' 'MENPSESIFINRELSWLDFDSRVLALAKEKSVPLAERIKFAAIFGSNMDEFFYGACWLAV' A
#
# COMPACT_ATOMS: atom_id res chain seq x y z
N MET A 1 24.14 -22.97 9.48
CA MET A 1 24.51 -21.88 8.57
C MET A 1 23.68 -22.09 7.33
N GLU A 2 22.50 -21.47 7.27
CA GLU A 2 21.60 -21.55 6.12
C GLU A 2 22.19 -20.80 4.94
N ASN A 3 22.05 -21.40 3.76
CA ASN A 3 22.65 -20.97 2.50
C ASN A 3 22.11 -19.60 2.05
N PRO A 4 22.96 -18.61 1.71
CA PRO A 4 22.53 -17.32 1.19
C PRO A 4 22.25 -17.45 -0.32
N SER A 5 21.28 -18.26 -0.70
CA SER A 5 20.52 -17.94 -1.91
C SER A 5 19.40 -17.01 -1.48
N GLU A 6 19.78 -15.84 -0.97
CA GLU A 6 18.85 -14.74 -0.75
C GLU A 6 18.07 -14.56 -2.05
N SER A 7 16.75 -14.71 -1.98
CA SER A 7 15.89 -14.35 -3.09
C SER A 7 16.06 -12.85 -3.31
N ILE A 8 16.96 -12.48 -4.22
CA ILE A 8 17.28 -11.09 -4.62
C ILE A 8 16.01 -10.38 -5.16
N PHE A 9 14.96 -11.14 -5.44
CA PHE A 9 13.67 -10.68 -5.88
C PHE A 9 12.68 -10.64 -4.72
N ILE A 10 12.28 -9.43 -4.35
CA ILE A 10 11.11 -9.20 -3.49
C ILE A 10 9.87 -9.27 -4.39
N ASN A 11 8.84 -10.03 -3.97
CA ASN A 11 7.58 -10.06 -4.69
C ASN A 11 6.98 -8.63 -4.74
N ARG A 12 6.58 -8.21 -5.95
CA ARG A 12 6.08 -6.86 -6.22
C ARG A 12 4.77 -6.58 -5.47
N GLU A 13 3.86 -7.54 -5.43
CA GLU A 13 2.57 -7.41 -4.73
C GLU A 13 2.78 -7.29 -3.22
N LEU A 14 3.67 -8.09 -2.64
CA LEU A 14 4.01 -8.02 -1.22
C LEU A 14 4.68 -6.68 -0.86
N SER A 15 5.54 -6.15 -1.75
CA SER A 15 6.13 -4.82 -1.58
C SER A 15 5.07 -3.72 -1.62
N TRP A 16 4.06 -3.88 -2.47
CA TRP A 16 2.96 -2.93 -2.59
C TRP A 16 2.07 -2.94 -1.34
N LEU A 17 1.72 -4.13 -0.85
CA LEU A 17 0.97 -4.29 0.40
C LEU A 17 1.73 -3.74 1.61
N ASP A 18 3.05 -3.93 1.66
CA ASP A 18 3.90 -3.34 2.71
C ASP A 18 3.88 -1.80 2.66
N PHE A 19 3.93 -1.22 1.46
CA PHE A 19 3.78 0.22 1.29
C PHE A 19 2.40 0.72 1.76
N ASP A 20 1.32 0.06 1.34
CA ASP A 20 -0.04 0.44 1.75
C ASP A 20 -0.26 0.28 3.26
N SER A 21 0.40 -0.69 3.90
CA SER A 21 0.37 -0.85 5.36
C SER A 21 0.92 0.38 6.09
N ARG A 22 1.97 1.00 5.54
CA ARG A 22 2.57 2.23 6.08
C ARG A 22 1.67 3.45 5.88
N VAL A 23 1.01 3.55 4.72
CA VAL A 23 0.00 4.60 4.46
C VAL A 23 -1.17 4.48 5.43
N LEU A 24 -1.66 3.26 5.67
CA LEU A 24 -2.74 3.00 6.62
C LEU A 24 -2.34 3.31 8.07
N ALA A 25 -1.07 3.08 8.45
CA ALA A 25 -0.55 3.45 9.76
C ALA A 25 -0.67 4.97 9.98
N LEU A 26 -0.28 5.78 9.00
CA LEU A 26 -0.40 7.25 9.06
C LEU A 26 -1.85 7.72 9.14
N ALA A 27 -2.80 7.02 8.51
CA ALA A 27 -4.22 7.34 8.61
C ALA A 27 -4.79 7.06 10.03
N LYS A 28 -4.23 6.08 10.74
CA LYS A 28 -4.65 5.68 12.11
C LYS A 28 -3.96 6.48 13.22
N GLU A 29 -2.81 7.05 12.92
CA GLU A 29 -1.97 7.78 13.85
C GLU A 29 -2.68 9.03 14.40
N LYS A 30 -2.86 9.13 15.73
CA LYS A 30 -3.59 10.25 16.37
C LYS A 30 -2.78 11.54 16.43
N SER A 31 -1.45 11.45 16.30
CA SER A 31 -0.57 12.62 16.24
C SER A 31 -0.66 13.36 14.89
N VAL A 32 -1.22 12.72 13.86
CA VAL A 32 -1.47 13.32 12.55
C VAL A 32 -2.79 14.11 12.57
N PRO A 33 -2.83 15.36 12.08
CA PRO A 33 -4.06 16.14 11.98
C PRO A 33 -5.18 15.39 11.23
N LEU A 34 -6.43 15.59 11.66
CA LEU A 34 -7.59 14.86 11.11
C LEU A 34 -7.70 14.95 9.58
N ALA A 35 -7.43 16.12 9.01
CA ALA A 35 -7.48 16.33 7.56
C ALA A 35 -6.44 15.48 6.81
N GLU A 36 -5.22 15.37 7.34
CA GLU A 36 -4.16 14.54 6.75
C GLU A 36 -4.49 13.05 6.87
N ARG A 37 -5.08 12.62 7.98
CA ARG A 37 -5.55 11.23 8.17
C ARG A 37 -6.60 10.83 7.13
N ILE A 38 -7.52 11.74 6.81
CA ILE A 38 -8.54 11.53 5.76
C ILE A 38 -7.86 11.42 4.39
N LYS A 39 -6.85 12.25 4.09
CA LYS A 39 -6.08 12.14 2.85
C LYS A 39 -5.37 10.79 2.74
N PHE A 40 -4.69 10.34 3.81
CA PHE A 40 -4.03 9.03 3.82
C PHE A 40 -5.04 7.88 3.65
N ALA A 41 -6.22 7.97 4.26
CA ALA A 41 -7.28 6.98 4.06
C ALA A 41 -7.79 6.96 2.60
N ALA A 42 -7.93 8.13 1.96
CA ALA A 42 -8.31 8.22 0.55
C ALA A 42 -7.24 7.64 -0.38
N ILE A 43 -5.97 7.93 -0.13
CA ILE A 43 -4.83 7.37 -0.88
C ILE A 43 -4.80 5.83 -0.75
N PHE A 44 -4.96 5.31 0.47
CA PHE A 44 -5.03 3.87 0.71
C PHE A 44 -6.19 3.22 -0.06
N GLY A 45 -7.37 3.87 -0.10
CA GLY A 45 -8.51 3.41 -0.88
C GLY A 45 -8.21 3.32 -2.38
N SER A 46 -7.68 4.40 -2.97
CA SER A 46 -7.30 4.42 -4.39
C SER A 46 -6.25 3.35 -4.73
N ASN A 47 -5.26 3.14 -3.87
CA ASN A 47 -4.24 2.11 -4.07
C ASN A 47 -4.82 0.70 -4.02
N MET A 48 -5.75 0.44 -3.09
CA MET A 48 -6.47 -0.83 -3.00
C MET A 48 -7.32 -1.09 -4.24
N ASP A 49 -8.01 -0.06 -4.73
CA ASP A 49 -8.80 -0.16 -5.97
C ASP A 49 -7.89 -0.51 -7.15
N GLU A 50 -6.72 0.12 -7.27
CA GLU A 50 -5.74 -0.20 -8.31
C GLU A 50 -5.17 -1.62 -8.16
N PHE A 51 -4.90 -2.06 -6.93
CA PHE A 51 -4.39 -3.40 -6.62
C PHE A 51 -5.38 -4.51 -7.02
N PHE A 52 -6.67 -4.35 -6.71
CA PHE A 52 -7.67 -5.37 -7.00
C PHE A 52 -8.18 -5.33 -8.44
N TYR A 53 -8.33 -4.13 -9.00
CA TYR A 53 -9.07 -3.99 -10.24
C TYR A 53 -8.19 -3.70 -11.44
N GLY A 54 -6.97 -3.18 -11.26
CA GLY A 54 -6.09 -2.78 -12.35
C GLY A 54 -6.76 -1.85 -13.37
N ALA A 55 -6.05 -1.50 -14.43
CA ALA A 55 -6.42 -0.48 -15.42
C ALA A 55 -7.73 -0.71 -16.22
N CYS A 56 -8.53 -1.74 -15.89
CA CYS A 56 -9.72 -2.10 -16.65
C CYS A 56 -10.96 -1.22 -16.36
N TRP A 57 -10.93 -0.37 -15.32
CA TRP A 57 -12.07 0.51 -14.96
C TRP A 57 -12.10 1.87 -15.67
N LEU A 58 -11.09 2.24 -16.46
CA LEU A 58 -11.13 3.44 -17.32
C LEU A 58 -11.63 3.16 -18.74
N ALA A 59 -12.01 1.92 -19.05
CA ALA A 59 -12.48 1.49 -20.38
C ALA A 59 -13.98 1.19 -20.46
N VAL A 60 -14.80 1.77 -19.56
CA VAL A 60 -16.27 1.83 -19.70
C VAL A 60 -16.73 3.27 -19.57
#